data_AF-A0A7Y2HNL7-F1
#
_entry.id   AF-A0A7Y2HNL7-F1
#
_cell.length_a   1.000
_cell.length_b   1.000
_cell.length_c   1.000
_cell.angle_alpha   90.00
_cell.angle_beta   90.00
_cell.angle_gamma   90.00
#
_symmetry.space_group_name_H-M   'P 1'
#
loop_
_entity.id
_entity.type
_entity.pdbx_description
1 polymer ?
#
loop_
_entity_poly.entity_id
_entity_poly.type
_entity_poly.pdbx_seq_one_letter_code
_entity_poly.pdbx_strand_id
1 'polypeptide(L)'
;HAGVVDIRHLPMMCQHCGNAPCEPVCPVFAAYHTPDGMNGQIYNRCVGTRYCANNCPYKVRVFNWYTYTDVPEPMNWAWNPDVTVRENGVMEKCSFCVQRVRDTQNTAVLEGRAVRDGEVVTACQQSCPAEAIVFGDLRDPESAVSQKVAHERTYRVLDELINTQPGVNYMKKVTFHEVASAAH
;
A
#
# COMPACT_ATOMS: atom_id res chain seq x y z
N HIS A 1 -20.00 -23.34 -3.45
CA HIS A 1 -20.75 -23.58 -2.20
C HIS A 1 -19.97 -22.97 -1.03
N ALA A 2 -20.53 -21.95 -0.37
CA ALA A 2 -19.96 -21.44 0.88
C ALA A 2 -20.15 -22.52 1.95
N GLY A 3 -19.08 -22.92 2.64
CA GLY A 3 -19.18 -23.84 3.77
C GLY A 3 -19.94 -23.21 4.94
N VAL A 4 -20.13 -23.97 6.03
CA VAL A 4 -20.80 -23.51 7.25
C VAL A 4 -20.10 -22.27 7.87
N VAL A 5 -18.83 -22.06 7.56
CA VAL A 5 -18.04 -20.88 7.96
C VAL A 5 -17.66 -20.07 6.71
N ASP A 6 -18.08 -18.79 6.64
CA ASP A 6 -17.64 -17.86 5.59
C ASP A 6 -16.33 -17.17 6.00
N ILE A 7 -15.23 -17.60 5.38
CA ILE A 7 -13.91 -16.99 5.57
C ILE A 7 -13.72 -15.88 4.52
N ARG A 8 -13.33 -14.71 4.99
CA ARG A 8 -13.02 -13.55 4.16
C ARG A 8 -11.59 -13.09 4.39
N HIS A 9 -10.90 -12.79 3.30
CA HIS A 9 -9.53 -12.30 3.31
C HIS A 9 -9.53 -10.83 2.94
N LEU A 10 -8.80 -10.03 3.72
CA LEU A 10 -8.59 -8.61 3.46
C LEU A 10 -7.10 -8.32 3.68
N PRO A 11 -6.26 -8.31 2.63
CA PRO A 11 -4.85 -8.04 2.78
C PRO A 11 -4.66 -6.57 3.18
N MET A 12 -4.29 -6.33 4.43
CA MET A 12 -4.13 -4.99 4.97
C MET A 12 -2.69 -4.49 4.81
N MET A 13 -2.51 -3.48 3.96
CA MET A 13 -1.24 -2.78 3.74
C MET A 13 -1.30 -1.33 4.23
N CYS A 14 -0.24 -0.54 4.01
CA CYS A 14 -0.36 0.92 4.20
C CYS A 14 -1.38 1.48 3.23
N GLN A 15 -2.38 2.20 3.75
CA GLN A 15 -3.46 2.72 2.92
C GLN A 15 -3.09 4.04 2.22
N HIS A 16 -1.93 4.63 2.52
CA HIS A 16 -1.49 5.94 2.01
C HIS A 16 -2.63 7.00 2.09
N CYS A 17 -3.17 7.15 3.29
CA CYS A 17 -4.26 8.05 3.64
C CYS A 17 -3.97 9.49 3.23
N GLY A 18 -4.90 10.19 2.58
CA GLY A 18 -4.80 11.62 2.30
C GLY A 18 -4.84 12.48 3.57
N ASN A 19 -5.67 12.11 4.54
CA ASN A 19 -5.63 12.65 5.89
C ASN A 19 -4.91 11.64 6.80
N ALA A 20 -3.58 11.56 6.68
CA ALA A 20 -2.77 10.57 7.37
C ALA A 20 -2.55 10.92 8.86
N PRO A 21 -3.19 10.22 9.83
CA PRO A 21 -2.98 10.50 11.25
C PRO A 21 -1.55 10.18 11.71
N CYS A 22 -0.84 9.33 10.97
CA CYS A 22 0.52 8.91 11.29
C CYS A 22 1.61 9.94 10.93
N GLU A 23 1.29 11.01 10.19
CA GLU A 23 2.24 12.08 9.84
C GLU A 23 2.40 13.14 10.93
N PRO A 24 1.34 13.84 11.40
CA PRO A 24 1.49 14.96 12.32
C PRO A 24 2.05 14.54 13.70
N VAL A 25 1.96 13.25 14.03
CA VAL A 25 2.49 12.69 15.29
C VAL A 25 4.00 12.41 15.26
N CYS A 26 4.66 12.55 14.11
CA CYS A 26 6.09 12.33 14.00
C CYS A 26 6.86 13.61 14.33
N PRO A 27 7.58 13.70 15.47
CA PRO A 27 8.22 14.95 15.92
C PRO A 27 9.35 15.44 15.00
N VAL A 28 9.91 14.54 14.18
CA VAL A 28 11.04 14.81 13.28
C VAL A 28 10.65 14.81 11.80
N PHE A 29 9.34 14.72 11.49
CA PHE A 29 8.82 14.72 10.12
C PHE A 29 9.42 13.61 9.22
N ALA A 30 9.66 12.43 9.78
CA ALA A 30 10.11 11.26 9.02
C ALA A 30 8.98 10.65 8.15
N ALA A 31 7.72 10.91 8.48
CA ALA A 31 6.56 10.58 7.65
C ALA A 31 5.96 11.87 7.08
N TYR A 32 5.68 11.90 5.78
CA TYR A 32 5.21 13.09 5.07
C TYR A 32 4.40 12.72 3.82
N HIS A 33 3.55 13.63 3.33
CA HIS A 33 2.91 13.47 2.03
C HIS A 33 3.84 13.87 0.88
N THR A 34 3.96 12.99 -0.11
CA THR A 34 4.59 13.31 -1.40
C THR A 34 3.60 14.03 -2.33
N PRO A 35 4.08 14.78 -3.33
CA PRO A 35 3.21 15.43 -4.32
C PRO A 35 2.32 14.46 -5.10
N ASP A 36 2.75 13.20 -5.24
CA ASP A 36 2.00 12.13 -5.89
C ASP A 36 0.84 11.57 -5.02
N GLY A 37 0.64 12.09 -3.81
CA GLY A 37 -0.38 11.60 -2.87
C GLY A 37 0.04 10.38 -2.07
N MET A 38 1.30 9.91 -2.19
CA MET A 38 1.80 8.83 -1.36
C MET A 38 2.28 9.37 -0.01
N ASN A 39 1.89 8.70 1.09
CA ASN A 39 2.59 8.82 2.37
C ASN A 39 4.02 8.28 2.23
N GLY A 40 5.03 9.14 2.30
CA GLY A 40 6.45 8.80 2.31
C GLY A 40 6.94 8.44 3.71
N GLN A 41 7.92 7.53 3.78
CA GLN A 41 8.66 7.23 5.01
C GLN A 41 10.15 7.41 4.72
N ILE A 42 10.74 8.42 5.37
CA ILE A 42 12.17 8.68 5.33
C ILE A 42 12.81 7.88 6.46
N TYR A 43 13.56 6.84 6.12
CA TYR A 43 14.10 5.89 7.09
C TYR A 43 15.17 6.53 7.99
N ASN A 44 16.14 7.24 7.41
CA ASN A 44 17.24 7.89 8.13
C ASN A 44 16.81 9.07 9.02
N ARG A 45 15.60 9.61 8.83
CA ARG A 45 15.05 10.67 9.69
C ARG A 45 14.30 10.11 10.90
N CYS A 46 13.97 8.82 10.90
CA CYS A 46 13.19 8.20 11.96
C CYS A 46 14.04 8.03 13.23
N VAL A 47 13.63 8.65 14.33
CA VAL A 47 14.28 8.52 15.66
C VAL A 47 13.61 7.48 16.56
N GLY A 48 12.73 6.64 16.01
CA GLY A 48 12.17 5.50 16.72
C GLY A 48 11.17 5.81 17.83
N THR A 49 10.47 6.95 17.80
CA THR A 49 9.43 7.28 18.81
C THR A 49 8.20 6.37 18.76
N ARG A 50 7.98 5.69 17.63
CA ARG A 50 6.88 4.72 17.37
C ARG A 50 5.46 5.30 17.46
N TYR A 51 5.29 6.59 17.74
CA TYR A 51 3.95 7.16 17.90
C TYR A 51 3.11 7.09 16.61
N CYS A 52 3.76 7.14 15.44
CA CYS A 52 3.13 6.93 14.15
C CYS A 52 2.47 5.53 14.00
N ALA A 53 2.99 4.50 14.67
CA ALA A 53 2.36 3.18 14.70
C ALA A 53 1.07 3.19 15.51
N ASN A 54 1.09 3.83 16.69
CA ASN A 54 -0.08 3.94 17.56
C ASN A 54 -1.21 4.71 16.88
N ASN A 55 -0.89 5.82 16.21
CA ASN A 55 -1.90 6.65 15.56
C ASN A 55 -2.40 6.09 14.22
N CYS A 56 -1.75 5.07 13.67
CA CYS A 56 -2.25 4.39 12.47
C CYS A 56 -3.45 3.49 12.82
N PRO A 57 -4.66 3.73 12.25
CA PRO A 57 -5.83 2.90 12.56
C PRO A 57 -5.64 1.45 12.13
N TYR A 58 -4.87 1.23 11.06
CA TYR A 58 -4.63 -0.09 10.48
C TYR A 58 -3.45 -0.84 11.10
N LYS A 59 -2.64 -0.20 11.94
CA LYS A 59 -1.45 -0.79 12.59
C LYS A 59 -0.46 -1.45 11.59
N VAL A 60 -0.35 -0.87 10.40
CA VAL A 60 0.48 -1.36 9.27
C VAL A 60 1.87 -0.71 9.20
N ARG A 61 2.28 0.00 10.26
CA ARG A 61 3.65 0.47 10.40
C ARG A 61 4.40 -0.50 11.31
N VAL A 62 5.49 -1.04 10.81
CA VAL A 62 6.29 -2.08 11.48
C VAL A 62 7.57 -1.45 12.02
N PHE A 63 7.97 -1.82 13.23
CA PHE A 63 9.19 -1.28 13.84
C PHE A 63 10.32 -2.30 13.81
N ASN A 64 11.52 -1.86 13.44
CA ASN A 64 12.72 -2.69 13.52
C ASN A 64 13.26 -2.70 14.95
N TRP A 65 12.89 -3.73 15.72
CA TRP A 65 13.32 -3.89 17.10
C TRP A 65 14.80 -4.27 17.24
N TYR A 66 15.28 -5.12 16.33
CA TYR A 66 16.61 -5.70 16.36
C TYR A 66 17.33 -5.40 15.05
N THR A 67 18.62 -5.69 15.02
CA THR A 67 19.41 -5.67 13.81
C THR A 67 19.05 -6.89 12.96
N TYR A 68 18.44 -6.65 11.79
CA TYR A 68 18.10 -7.69 10.82
C TYR A 68 19.06 -7.71 9.62
N THR A 69 20.12 -6.90 9.69
CA THR A 69 21.09 -6.68 8.60
C THR A 69 22.35 -7.54 8.74
N ASP A 70 22.47 -8.31 9.83
CA ASP A 70 23.60 -9.23 10.07
C ASP A 70 23.43 -10.52 9.24
N VAL A 71 23.28 -10.36 7.93
CA VAL A 71 23.10 -11.43 6.96
C VAL A 71 24.44 -11.76 6.32
N PRO A 72 24.93 -13.02 6.41
CA PRO A 72 26.25 -13.39 5.90
C PRO A 72 26.31 -13.31 4.37
N GLU A 73 27.49 -13.02 3.83
CA GLU A 73 27.75 -13.14 2.40
C GLU A 73 27.69 -14.63 1.98
N PRO A 74 27.02 -14.97 0.85
CA PRO A 74 26.45 -14.12 -0.19
C PRO A 74 24.95 -13.83 -0.07
N MET A 75 24.31 -14.14 1.06
CA MET A 75 22.85 -13.99 1.21
C MET A 75 22.41 -12.52 1.15
N ASN A 76 23.29 -11.59 1.50
CA ASN A 76 23.08 -10.15 1.32
C ASN A 76 22.91 -9.72 -0.15
N TRP A 77 23.37 -10.52 -1.13
CA TRP A 77 23.18 -10.21 -2.56
C TRP A 77 21.73 -10.34 -3.03
N ALA A 78 20.86 -10.99 -2.23
CA ALA A 78 19.43 -11.07 -2.53
C ALA A 78 18.69 -9.74 -2.29
N TRP A 79 19.34 -8.75 -1.67
CA TRP A 79 18.73 -7.46 -1.40
C TRP A 79 18.61 -6.60 -2.67
N ASN A 80 17.52 -5.86 -2.76
CA ASN A 80 17.31 -4.91 -3.84
C ASN A 80 18.17 -3.64 -3.58
N PRO A 81 19.08 -3.26 -4.49
CA PRO A 81 19.95 -2.09 -4.31
C PRO A 81 19.19 -0.76 -4.31
N ASP A 82 17.99 -0.70 -4.90
CA ASP A 82 17.19 0.53 -5.05
C ASP A 82 16.33 0.82 -3.80
N VAL A 83 16.34 -0.09 -2.81
CA VAL A 83 15.61 0.07 -1.56
C VAL A 83 16.59 0.15 -0.41
N THR A 84 16.47 1.20 0.40
CA THR A 84 17.26 1.34 1.62
C THR A 84 17.11 0.09 2.49
N VAL A 85 18.21 -0.52 2.91
CA VAL A 85 18.26 -1.51 3.97
C VAL A 85 18.26 -0.77 5.30
N ARG A 86 17.34 -1.11 6.19
CA ARG A 86 17.06 -0.31 7.39
C ARG A 86 17.76 -0.93 8.60
N GLU A 87 18.31 -0.06 9.44
CA GLU A 87 18.86 -0.46 10.74
C GLU A 87 17.75 -0.68 11.78
N ASN A 88 18.16 -1.09 12.98
CA ASN A 88 17.30 -1.12 14.14
C ASN A 88 16.82 0.30 14.51
N GLY A 89 15.71 0.42 15.22
CA GLY A 89 15.23 1.72 15.69
C GLY A 89 14.37 2.49 14.68
N VAL A 90 14.13 1.96 13.48
CA VAL A 90 13.41 2.64 12.40
C VAL A 90 12.01 2.05 12.17
N MET A 91 11.06 2.91 11.84
CA MET A 91 9.72 2.51 11.39
C MET A 91 9.68 2.29 9.88
N GLU A 92 9.02 1.21 9.48
CA GLU A 92 8.78 0.81 8.11
C GLU A 92 7.28 0.71 7.82
N LYS A 93 6.94 0.69 6.53
CA LYS A 93 5.58 0.51 6.03
C LYS A 93 5.64 0.15 4.55
N CYS A 94 4.52 -0.28 4.00
CA CYS A 94 4.34 -0.29 2.54
C CYS A 94 4.53 1.14 1.99
N SER A 95 5.37 1.28 0.97
CA SER A 95 5.70 2.54 0.28
C SER A 95 5.14 2.60 -1.14
N PHE A 96 4.19 1.72 -1.49
CA PHE A 96 3.74 1.47 -2.87
C PHE A 96 4.89 1.19 -3.85
N CYS A 97 5.93 0.50 -3.37
CA CYS A 97 7.13 0.23 -4.14
C CYS A 97 7.73 1.50 -4.75
N VAL A 98 7.90 2.54 -3.92
CA VAL A 98 8.39 3.87 -4.32
C VAL A 98 9.62 3.82 -5.25
N GLN A 99 10.50 2.84 -5.10
CA GLN A 99 11.63 2.63 -5.99
C GLN A 99 11.18 2.44 -7.45
N ARG A 100 10.20 1.57 -7.70
CA ARG A 100 9.64 1.34 -9.05
C ARG A 100 8.91 2.56 -9.59
N VAL A 101 8.20 3.29 -8.72
CA VAL A 101 7.50 4.53 -9.08
C VAL A 101 8.52 5.59 -9.54
N ARG A 102 9.58 5.80 -8.75
CA ARG A 102 10.58 6.83 -9.03
C ARG A 102 11.41 6.48 -10.26
N ASP A 103 11.81 5.22 -10.43
CA ASP A 103 12.55 4.79 -11.62
C ASP A 103 11.74 5.04 -12.90
N THR A 104 10.46 4.67 -12.89
CA THR A 104 9.57 4.89 -14.04
C THR A 104 9.33 6.37 -14.31
N GLN A 105 9.12 7.17 -13.26
CA GLN A 105 8.97 8.62 -13.40
C GLN A 105 10.24 9.26 -13.97
N ASN A 106 11.41 8.84 -13.51
CA ASN A 106 12.70 9.33 -14.02
C ASN A 106 12.86 8.99 -15.51
N THR A 107 12.57 7.75 -15.91
CA THR A 107 12.60 7.36 -17.33
C THR A 107 11.60 8.14 -18.16
N ALA A 108 10.36 8.31 -17.69
CA ALA A 108 9.33 9.08 -18.39
C ALA A 108 9.75 10.55 -18.58
N VAL A 109 10.37 11.17 -17.57
CA VAL A 109 10.93 12.52 -17.66
C VAL A 109 12.06 12.60 -18.68
N LEU A 110 12.97 11.63 -18.70
CA LEU A 110 14.06 11.56 -19.69
C LEU A 110 13.53 11.42 -21.13
N GLU A 111 12.43 10.70 -21.30
CA GLU A 111 11.75 10.51 -22.59
C GLU A 111 10.79 11.65 -22.95
N GLY A 112 10.62 12.66 -22.07
CA GLY A 112 9.76 13.82 -22.31
C GLY A 112 8.27 13.49 -22.34
N ARG A 113 7.83 12.45 -21.63
CA ARG A 113 6.42 11.99 -21.59
C ARG A 113 5.91 11.79 -20.16
N ALA A 114 4.60 11.65 -20.03
CA ALA A 114 3.99 11.19 -18.78
C ALA A 114 4.15 9.67 -18.60
N VAL A 115 4.03 9.23 -17.34
CA VAL A 115 3.94 7.81 -16.99
C VAL A 115 2.63 7.25 -17.53
N ARG A 116 2.68 6.08 -18.17
CA ARG A 116 1.49 5.42 -18.73
C ARG A 116 0.90 4.44 -17.72
N ASP A 117 -0.39 4.17 -17.84
CA ASP A 117 -1.02 3.12 -17.04
C ASP A 117 -0.35 1.75 -17.31
N GLY A 118 -0.19 0.95 -16.26
CA GLY A 118 0.49 -0.33 -16.31
C GLY A 118 2.02 -0.28 -16.43
N GLU A 119 2.64 0.88 -16.60
CA GLU A 119 4.11 1.01 -16.66
C GLU A 119 4.74 0.77 -15.27
N VAL A 120 4.07 1.23 -14.21
CA VAL A 120 4.45 0.95 -12.82
C VAL A 120 3.67 -0.25 -12.31
N VAL A 121 4.33 -1.40 -12.22
CA VAL A 121 3.76 -2.60 -11.58
C VAL A 121 4.40 -2.80 -10.21
N THR A 122 3.61 -2.73 -9.14
CA THR A 122 4.12 -2.96 -7.78
C THR A 122 4.46 -4.44 -7.55
N ALA A 123 5.35 -4.74 -6.61
CA ALA A 123 5.76 -6.11 -6.32
C ALA A 123 4.57 -7.00 -5.90
N CYS A 124 3.66 -6.47 -5.08
CA CYS A 124 2.47 -7.20 -4.64
C CYS A 124 1.44 -7.43 -5.78
N GLN A 125 1.29 -6.47 -6.69
CA GLN A 125 0.50 -6.65 -7.92
C GLN A 125 1.10 -7.73 -8.82
N GLN A 126 2.39 -7.62 -9.13
CA GLN A 126 3.10 -8.57 -10.01
C GLN A 126 3.07 -10.00 -9.46
N SER A 127 3.16 -10.16 -8.15
CA SER A 127 3.24 -11.48 -7.52
C SER A 127 1.87 -12.14 -7.33
N CYS A 128 0.76 -11.42 -7.51
CA CYS A 128 -0.58 -11.94 -7.27
C CYS A 128 -1.09 -12.68 -8.50
N PRO A 129 -1.19 -14.03 -8.49
CA PRO A 129 -1.67 -14.79 -9.66
C PRO A 129 -3.15 -14.56 -9.95
N ALA A 130 -3.91 -14.11 -8.95
CA ALA A 130 -5.32 -13.80 -9.07
C ALA A 130 -5.60 -12.36 -9.51
N GLU A 131 -4.55 -11.55 -9.77
CA GLU A 131 -4.65 -10.16 -10.21
C GLU A 131 -5.55 -9.29 -9.30
N ALA A 132 -5.53 -9.60 -7.99
CA ALA A 132 -6.42 -8.97 -7.03
C ALA A 132 -6.04 -7.53 -6.69
N ILE A 133 -4.77 -7.15 -6.92
CA ILE A 133 -4.23 -5.83 -6.63
C ILE A 133 -3.98 -5.12 -7.96
N VAL A 134 -4.54 -3.93 -8.11
CA VAL A 134 -4.28 -3.05 -9.25
C VAL A 134 -3.79 -1.71 -8.73
N PHE A 135 -2.64 -1.27 -9.24
CA PHE A 135 -2.00 -0.01 -8.91
C PHE A 135 -1.93 0.85 -10.17
N GLY A 136 -2.10 2.17 -10.02
CA GLY A 136 -2.08 3.13 -11.13
C GLY A 136 -2.33 4.57 -10.65
N ASP A 137 -2.42 5.53 -11.58
CA ASP A 137 -2.76 6.92 -11.25
C ASP A 137 -4.28 7.09 -11.12
N LEU A 138 -4.72 7.52 -9.94
CA LEU A 138 -6.13 7.77 -9.62
C LEU A 138 -6.68 9.05 -10.29
N ARG A 139 -5.80 9.93 -10.77
CA ARG A 139 -6.19 11.19 -11.44
C ARG A 139 -6.47 10.98 -12.93
N ASP A 140 -5.95 9.90 -13.51
CA ASP A 140 -6.25 9.51 -14.88
C ASP A 140 -7.58 8.72 -14.90
N PRO A 141 -8.67 9.25 -15.48
CA PRO A 141 -9.96 8.57 -15.53
C PRO A 141 -9.93 7.27 -16.36
N GLU A 142 -9.00 7.17 -17.31
CA GLU A 142 -8.88 6.02 -18.20
C GLU A 142 -8.08 4.87 -17.56
N SER A 143 -7.43 5.09 -16.42
CA SER A 143 -6.61 4.08 -15.76
C SER A 143 -7.45 2.92 -15.22
N ALA A 144 -6.86 1.72 -15.22
CA ALA A 144 -7.52 0.52 -14.70
C ALA A 144 -7.94 0.66 -13.23
N VAL A 145 -7.19 1.43 -12.44
CA VAL A 145 -7.53 1.68 -11.03
C VAL A 145 -8.75 2.60 -10.90
N SER A 146 -8.83 3.68 -11.68
CA SER A 146 -9.96 4.63 -11.64
C SER A 146 -11.28 3.94 -11.97
N GLN A 147 -11.28 3.08 -12.99
CA GLN A 147 -12.45 2.28 -13.36
C GLN A 147 -12.89 1.32 -12.24
N LYS A 148 -11.95 0.67 -11.54
CA LYS A 148 -12.27 -0.20 -10.41
C LYS A 148 -12.78 0.58 -9.21
N VAL A 149 -12.24 1.78 -8.96
CA VAL A 149 -12.69 2.63 -7.84
C VAL A 149 -14.13 3.10 -8.04
N ALA A 150 -14.53 3.40 -9.28
CA ALA A 150 -15.89 3.81 -9.61
C ALA A 150 -16.95 2.70 -9.47
N HIS A 151 -16.54 1.43 -9.28
CA HIS A 151 -17.48 0.32 -9.16
C HIS A 151 -18.28 0.40 -7.84
N GLU A 152 -19.59 0.13 -7.91
CA GLU A 152 -20.52 0.07 -6.75
C GLU A 152 -20.10 -0.84 -5.57
N ARG A 153 -19.21 -1.82 -5.81
CA ARG A 153 -18.73 -2.74 -4.77
C ARG A 153 -17.53 -2.20 -4.01
N THR A 154 -16.99 -1.08 -4.46
CA THR A 154 -15.80 -0.49 -3.89
C THR A 154 -16.11 0.19 -2.57
N TYR A 155 -15.24 -0.02 -1.57
CA TYR A 155 -15.32 0.63 -0.27
C TYR A 155 -13.92 0.91 0.27
N ARG A 156 -13.84 1.89 1.17
CA ARG A 156 -12.62 2.27 1.87
C ARG A 156 -12.72 1.81 3.32
N VAL A 157 -11.69 1.11 3.80
CA VAL A 157 -11.70 0.52 5.15
C VAL A 157 -11.65 1.66 6.19
N LEU A 158 -12.57 1.66 7.15
CA LEU A 158 -12.67 2.64 8.26
C LEU A 158 -12.85 4.11 7.86
N ASP A 159 -13.08 4.43 6.57
CA ASP A 159 -13.12 5.81 6.11
C ASP A 159 -14.30 6.59 6.68
N GLU A 160 -15.49 5.98 6.70
CA GLU A 160 -16.72 6.59 7.24
C GLU A 160 -16.61 6.95 8.74
N LEU A 161 -15.73 6.27 9.50
CA LEU A 161 -15.60 6.46 10.94
C LEU A 161 -14.52 7.48 11.33
N ILE A 162 -13.43 7.55 10.57
CA ILE A 162 -12.20 8.26 10.98
C ILE A 162 -11.81 9.35 9.95
N ASN A 163 -12.41 9.33 8.74
CA ASN A 163 -12.11 10.27 7.65
C ASN A 163 -10.60 10.37 7.36
N THR A 164 -9.93 9.21 7.27
CA THR A 164 -8.51 9.15 6.90
C THR A 164 -8.28 9.33 5.41
N GLN A 165 -9.32 9.22 4.59
CA GLN A 165 -9.25 9.26 3.14
C GLN A 165 -8.20 8.27 2.58
N PRO A 166 -8.37 6.95 2.78
CA PRO A 166 -7.48 5.91 2.24
C PRO A 166 -7.23 6.00 0.73
N GLY A 167 -5.99 5.94 0.28
CA GLY A 167 -5.66 5.80 -1.14
C GLY A 167 -5.93 4.39 -1.70
N VAL A 168 -5.97 3.36 -0.83
CA VAL A 168 -6.32 1.99 -1.22
C VAL A 168 -7.82 1.76 -1.07
N ASN A 169 -8.41 1.18 -2.12
CA ASN A 169 -9.82 0.85 -2.20
C ASN A 169 -9.98 -0.67 -2.32
N TYR A 170 -10.97 -1.25 -1.64
CA TYR A 170 -11.25 -2.69 -1.67
C TYR A 170 -12.58 -2.95 -2.34
N MET A 171 -12.70 -4.10 -3.01
CA MET A 171 -13.96 -4.54 -3.59
C MET A 171 -14.61 -5.61 -2.71
N LYS A 172 -15.92 -5.49 -2.48
CA LYS A 172 -16.69 -6.50 -1.72
C LYS A 172 -16.63 -7.85 -2.43
N LYS A 173 -16.29 -8.90 -1.66
CA LYS A 173 -16.40 -10.31 -2.07
C LYS A 173 -17.88 -10.63 -2.32
N VAL A 174 -18.19 -11.14 -3.51
CA VAL A 174 -19.53 -11.65 -3.83
C VAL A 174 -19.56 -13.14 -3.58
N THR A 175 -20.48 -13.61 -2.72
CA THR A 175 -20.71 -15.03 -2.46
C THR A 175 -22.05 -15.43 -3.04
N PHE A 176 -22.04 -16.37 -3.98
CA PHE A 176 -23.27 -16.95 -4.50
C PHE A 176 -23.77 -18.03 -3.52
N HIS A 177 -24.98 -17.82 -3.00
CA HIS A 177 -25.71 -18.80 -2.21
C HIS A 177 -26.75 -19.45 -3.12
N GLU A 178 -26.93 -20.77 -3.01
CA GLU A 178 -28.04 -21.43 -3.69
C GLU A 178 -29.35 -20.84 -3.16
N VAL A 179 -30.14 -20.27 -4.06
CA VAL A 179 -31.51 -19.88 -3.75
C VAL A 179 -32.25 -21.19 -3.56
N ALA A 180 -32.69 -21.49 -2.34
CA ALA A 180 -33.60 -22.60 -2.12
C ALA A 180 -34.78 -22.37 -3.07
N SER A 181 -34.97 -23.27 -4.05
CA SER A 181 -36.12 -23.17 -4.94
C SER A 181 -37.35 -23.25 -4.04
N ALA A 182 -38.01 -22.12 -3.82
CA ALA A 182 -39.36 -22.14 -3.34
C ALA A 182 -40.13 -22.94 -4.39
N ALA A 183 -40.49 -24.18 -4.03
CA ALA A 183 -41.38 -24.99 -4.83
C ALA A 183 -42.66 -24.17 -5.03
N HIS A 184 -42.79 -23.64 -6.23
CA HIS A 184 -44.06 -23.29 -6.85
C HIS A 184 -44.25 -24.29 -7.99
#